data_AF-A0A1C6L8Z2-F1
#
_entry.id   AF-A0A1C6L8Z2-F1
#
_cell.length_a   1.000
_cell.length_b   1.000
_cell.length_c   1.000
_cell.angle_alpha   90.00
_cell.angle_beta   90.00
_cell.angle_gamma   90.00
#
_symmetry.space_group_name_H-M   'P 1'
#
loop_
_entity.id
_entity.type
_entity.pdbx_description
1 polymer ?
#
loop_
_entity_poly.entity_id
_entity_poly.type
_entity_poly.pdbx_seq_one_letter_code
_entity_poly.pdbx_strand_id
1 'polypeptide(L)'
;MFKSKGFLKILLVAGIASSVLVGCGAKTEVEPLRLGTPEEVVDTFIKDNEQNNVNEMAKLYADVYVDSTGYDLATIEKILEKSRKESEIVSSELVSMEDYSDTIKKATIKITSKANNEEATNNYDYAIIKEEEGWAISPDGIIACENYDIPMYNKDELTLNLAKNIKLFEGGILRVKVYNDSKNQFMFGSESNKCEIIVETSTGKYVTTMDEPTKLDKKVNSYFLARITELDGEINKVTVTNIYDLDKDENIIEDSKKDIVAYQK
;
A
#
# COMPACT_ATOMS: atom_id res chain seq x y z
N MET A 1 -16.48 -16.95 5.73
CA MET A 1 -15.90 -16.03 6.74
C MET A 1 -14.53 -15.58 6.24
N PHE A 2 -14.51 -14.61 5.31
CA PHE A 2 -13.26 -14.03 4.84
C PHE A 2 -12.76 -13.06 5.90
N LYS A 3 -11.80 -13.53 6.70
CA LYS A 3 -11.04 -12.64 7.58
C LYS A 3 -10.16 -11.79 6.67
N SER A 4 -10.58 -10.57 6.38
CA SER A 4 -9.67 -9.47 6.07
C SER A 4 -8.79 -9.23 7.31
N LYS A 5 -7.82 -10.12 7.55
CA LYS A 5 -6.76 -9.92 8.55
C LYS A 5 -5.87 -8.79 8.04
N GLY A 6 -5.49 -7.89 8.94
CA GLY A 6 -4.67 -6.72 8.66
C GLY A 6 -3.50 -7.06 7.75
N PHE A 7 -3.48 -6.45 6.57
CA PHE A 7 -2.47 -6.70 5.56
C PHE A 7 -1.15 -6.02 5.98
N LEU A 8 -0.37 -6.70 6.83
CA LEU A 8 1.07 -6.48 6.86
C LEU A 8 1.75 -7.53 5.98
N LYS A 9 1.56 -7.41 4.66
CA LYS A 9 2.33 -8.24 3.72
C LYS A 9 3.70 -7.61 3.55
N ILE A 10 4.73 -8.24 4.13
CA ILE A 10 6.09 -8.07 3.62
C ILE A 10 6.06 -8.57 2.18
N LEU A 11 6.05 -7.66 1.21
CA LEU A 11 6.21 -8.06 -0.18
C LEU A 11 7.69 -8.39 -0.37
N LEU A 12 8.02 -9.67 -0.18
CA LEU A 12 9.26 -10.27 -0.62
C LEU A 12 9.32 -10.15 -2.14
N VAL A 13 9.89 -9.04 -2.64
CA VAL A 13 10.30 -8.91 -4.03
C VAL A 13 11.60 -9.71 -4.19
N ALA A 14 11.48 -11.03 -4.16
CA ALA A 14 12.53 -11.93 -4.59
C ALA A 14 12.17 -12.44 -6.00
N GLY A 15 12.68 -11.74 -7.01
CA GLY A 15 13.11 -12.39 -8.25
C GLY A 15 12.06 -12.86 -9.25
N ILE A 16 11.08 -12.03 -9.63
CA ILE A 16 10.65 -11.92 -11.04
C ILE A 16 10.27 -10.45 -11.33
N ALA A 17 11.25 -9.55 -11.19
CA ALA A 17 11.45 -8.63 -12.31
C ALA A 17 12.49 -9.33 -13.18
N SER A 18 12.05 -10.34 -13.93
CA SER A 18 12.63 -10.44 -15.26
C SER A 18 12.48 -9.03 -15.80
N SER A 19 13.61 -8.46 -16.17
CA SER A 19 13.68 -7.52 -17.26
C SER A 19 12.86 -8.12 -18.42
N VAL A 20 11.53 -8.00 -18.36
CA VAL A 20 10.77 -7.71 -19.55
C VAL A 20 11.31 -6.33 -19.89
N LEU A 21 12.39 -6.35 -20.68
CA LEU A 21 12.51 -5.50 -21.83
C LEU A 21 11.11 -5.43 -22.42
N VAL A 22 10.30 -4.50 -21.91
CA VAL A 22 9.18 -3.97 -22.63
C VAL A 22 9.87 -3.39 -23.84
N GLY A 23 9.84 -4.15 -24.93
CA GLY A 23 10.30 -3.66 -26.21
C GLY A 23 9.71 -2.28 -26.39
N CYS A 24 10.48 -1.38 -27.01
CA CYS A 24 10.06 -0.04 -27.40
C CYS A 24 8.73 -0.08 -28.20
N GLY A 25 7.62 -0.26 -27.50
CA GLY A 25 6.29 0.13 -27.90
C GLY A 25 6.02 1.41 -27.14
N ALA A 26 5.56 2.45 -27.85
CA ALA A 26 5.18 3.70 -27.24
C ALA A 26 4.33 3.42 -25.98
N LYS A 27 4.71 4.01 -24.85
CA LYS A 27 3.83 4.04 -23.68
C LYS A 27 2.53 4.70 -24.17
N THR A 28 1.45 3.93 -24.26
CA THR A 28 0.13 4.52 -24.44
C THR A 28 -0.16 5.23 -23.12
N GLU A 29 0.04 6.54 -23.11
CA GLU A 29 -0.19 7.36 -21.94
C GLU A 29 -1.69 7.38 -21.68
N VAL A 30 -2.11 6.86 -20.52
CA VAL A 30 -3.50 6.94 -20.08
C VAL A 30 -3.63 8.32 -19.45
N GLU A 31 -4.35 9.22 -20.13
CA GLU A 31 -4.57 10.58 -19.64
C GLU A 31 -5.57 10.57 -18.48
N PRO A 32 -5.23 11.18 -17.32
CA PRO A 32 -6.16 11.30 -16.21
C PRO A 32 -7.40 12.13 -16.59
N LEU A 33 -8.54 11.79 -16.01
CA LEU A 33 -9.80 12.52 -16.17
C LEU A 33 -10.14 13.21 -14.85
N ARG A 34 -10.42 14.52 -14.92
CA ARG A 34 -10.84 15.35 -13.78
C ARG A 34 -12.22 15.91 -14.06
N LEU A 35 -13.15 15.70 -13.12
CA LEU A 35 -14.55 16.09 -13.28
C LEU A 35 -14.87 17.36 -12.49
N GLY A 36 -15.97 18.03 -12.84
CA GLY A 36 -16.28 19.35 -12.32
C GLY A 36 -16.69 19.34 -10.85
N THR A 37 -17.34 18.25 -10.42
CA THR A 37 -17.85 18.08 -9.06
C THR A 37 -17.50 16.72 -8.47
N PRO A 38 -17.43 16.60 -7.13
CA PRO A 38 -17.21 15.30 -6.50
C PRO A 38 -18.37 14.32 -6.71
N GLU A 39 -19.60 14.81 -6.83
CA GLU A 39 -20.77 14.00 -7.18
C GLU A 39 -20.62 13.37 -8.57
N GLU A 40 -20.18 14.16 -9.57
CA GLU A 40 -19.92 13.65 -10.93
C GLU A 40 -18.85 12.55 -10.93
N VAL A 41 -17.80 12.67 -10.10
CA VAL A 41 -16.77 11.64 -9.95
C VAL A 41 -17.35 10.33 -9.45
N VAL A 42 -18.13 10.38 -8.37
CA VAL A 42 -18.72 9.19 -7.75
C VAL A 42 -19.72 8.52 -8.69
N ASP A 43 -20.59 9.30 -9.33
CA ASP A 43 -21.58 8.78 -10.28
C ASP A 43 -20.90 8.12 -11.48
N THR A 44 -19.85 8.74 -12.02
CA THR A 44 -19.08 8.17 -13.14
C THR A 44 -18.35 6.89 -12.71
N PHE A 45 -17.70 6.90 -11.54
CA PHE A 45 -17.03 5.72 -11.00
C PHE A 45 -18.00 4.55 -10.80
N ILE A 46 -19.16 4.78 -10.18
CA ILE A 46 -20.19 3.75 -9.97
C ILE A 46 -20.66 3.17 -11.31
N LYS A 47 -20.99 4.04 -12.27
CA LYS A 47 -21.42 3.63 -13.60
C LYS A 47 -20.35 2.78 -14.30
N ASP A 48 -19.09 3.21 -14.29
CA ASP A 48 -18.02 2.48 -14.94
C ASP A 48 -17.68 1.16 -14.21
N ASN A 49 -17.85 1.12 -12.88
CA ASN A 49 -17.71 -0.09 -12.07
C ASN A 49 -18.73 -1.16 -12.48
N GLU A 50 -20.00 -0.77 -12.63
CA GLU A 50 -21.10 -1.66 -13.05
C GLU A 50 -21.03 -2.06 -14.53
N GLN A 51 -20.52 -1.18 -15.38
CA GLN A 51 -20.31 -1.46 -16.81
C GLN A 51 -19.00 -2.21 -17.09
N ASN A 52 -18.23 -2.53 -16.04
CA ASN A 52 -16.90 -3.14 -16.13
C ASN A 52 -15.95 -2.35 -17.06
N ASN A 53 -16.06 -1.02 -17.06
CA ASN A 53 -15.32 -0.11 -17.91
C ASN A 53 -13.99 0.30 -17.25
N VAL A 54 -13.10 -0.68 -17.07
CA VAL A 54 -11.85 -0.54 -16.31
C VAL A 54 -10.95 0.59 -16.83
N ASN A 55 -10.92 0.81 -18.15
CA ASN A 55 -10.12 1.87 -18.76
C ASN A 55 -10.55 3.26 -18.28
N GLU A 56 -11.85 3.56 -18.33
CA GLU A 56 -12.35 4.86 -17.86
C GLU A 56 -12.28 4.98 -16.34
N MET A 57 -12.51 3.89 -15.60
CA MET A 57 -12.34 3.90 -14.14
C MET A 57 -10.93 4.31 -13.72
N ALA A 58 -9.90 3.77 -14.38
CA ALA A 58 -8.51 4.05 -14.04
C ALA A 58 -8.17 5.54 -14.22
N LYS A 59 -8.74 6.21 -15.24
CA LYS A 59 -8.50 7.64 -15.49
C LYS A 59 -9.02 8.54 -14.38
N LEU A 60 -10.07 8.12 -13.67
CA LEU A 60 -10.64 8.87 -12.54
C LEU A 60 -9.72 8.87 -11.32
N TYR A 61 -8.71 7.99 -11.28
CA TYR A 61 -7.86 7.88 -10.11
C TYR A 61 -7.03 9.13 -9.87
N ALA A 62 -7.05 9.56 -8.60
CA ALA A 62 -6.31 10.70 -8.11
C ALA A 62 -4.80 10.46 -8.19
N ASP A 63 -4.03 11.52 -8.42
CA ASP A 63 -2.56 11.44 -8.55
C ASP A 63 -1.94 10.87 -7.28
N VAL A 64 -2.48 11.25 -6.12
CA VAL A 64 -2.04 10.72 -4.83
C VAL A 64 -2.20 9.20 -4.73
N TYR A 65 -3.25 8.62 -5.32
CA TYR A 65 -3.44 7.18 -5.36
C TYR A 65 -2.39 6.54 -6.26
N VAL A 66 -2.22 7.06 -7.48
CA VAL A 66 -1.22 6.58 -8.44
C VAL A 66 0.16 6.58 -7.79
N ASP A 67 0.55 7.69 -7.17
CA ASP A 67 1.79 7.84 -6.43
C ASP A 67 1.92 6.82 -5.30
N SER A 68 0.86 6.60 -4.51
CA SER A 68 0.88 5.66 -3.39
C SER A 68 1.22 4.23 -3.84
N THR A 69 0.72 3.80 -5.01
CA THR A 69 0.98 2.48 -5.57
C THR A 69 2.41 2.35 -6.11
N GLY A 70 2.96 3.45 -6.65
CA GLY A 70 4.24 3.44 -7.39
C GLY A 70 4.12 2.83 -8.79
N TYR A 71 2.91 2.72 -9.33
CA TYR A 71 2.62 2.30 -10.69
C TYR A 71 2.09 3.48 -11.52
N ASP A 72 2.22 3.40 -12.84
CA ASP A 72 1.50 4.29 -13.75
C ASP A 72 0.06 3.81 -13.95
N LEU A 73 -0.80 4.69 -14.48
CA LEU A 73 -2.22 4.40 -14.72
C LEU A 73 -2.42 3.18 -15.64
N ALA A 74 -1.59 3.03 -16.69
CA ALA A 74 -1.64 1.88 -17.59
C ALA A 74 -1.36 0.55 -16.88
N THR A 75 -0.49 0.55 -15.87
CA THR A 75 -0.23 -0.64 -15.04
C THR A 75 -1.39 -0.90 -14.09
N ILE A 76 -1.96 0.14 -13.49
CA ILE A 76 -3.14 0.04 -12.62
C ILE A 76 -4.33 -0.54 -13.39
N GLU A 77 -4.60 -0.03 -14.60
CA GLU A 77 -5.64 -0.54 -15.51
C GLU A 77 -5.50 -2.05 -15.72
N LYS A 78 -4.30 -2.55 -16.07
CA LYS A 78 -4.05 -3.98 -16.26
C LYS A 78 -4.28 -4.81 -15.00
N ILE A 79 -3.95 -4.27 -13.83
CA ILE A 79 -4.20 -4.93 -12.54
C ILE A 79 -5.71 -5.05 -12.31
N LEU A 80 -6.46 -3.97 -12.55
CA LEU A 80 -7.92 -3.96 -12.44
C LEU A 80 -8.55 -4.94 -13.43
N GLU A 81 -8.14 -4.94 -14.70
CA GLU A 81 -8.64 -5.89 -15.71
C GLU A 81 -8.44 -7.35 -15.30
N LYS A 82 -7.27 -7.65 -14.72
CA LYS A 82 -6.99 -8.98 -14.19
C LYS A 82 -7.91 -9.31 -13.00
N SER A 83 -8.06 -8.37 -12.06
CA SER A 83 -8.95 -8.53 -10.90
C SER A 83 -10.40 -8.78 -11.33
N ARG A 84 -10.89 -8.10 -12.38
CA ARG A 84 -12.24 -8.29 -12.91
C ARG A 84 -12.51 -9.66 -13.52
N LYS A 85 -11.46 -10.35 -14.00
CA LYS A 85 -11.57 -11.74 -14.47
C LYS A 85 -11.67 -12.73 -13.31
N GLU A 86 -11.12 -12.37 -12.15
CA GLU A 86 -11.16 -13.18 -10.93
C GLU A 86 -12.44 -12.91 -10.12
N SER A 87 -12.98 -11.70 -10.22
CA SER A 87 -14.22 -11.28 -9.56
C SER A 87 -15.00 -10.25 -10.38
N GLU A 88 -16.26 -10.56 -10.68
CA GLU A 88 -17.21 -9.69 -11.38
C GLU A 88 -17.87 -8.71 -10.39
N ILE A 89 -18.09 -7.47 -10.80
CA ILE A 89 -18.93 -6.53 -10.03
C ILE A 89 -20.39 -6.73 -10.44
N VAL A 90 -21.23 -7.00 -9.43
CA VAL A 90 -22.67 -7.19 -9.60
C VAL A 90 -23.42 -5.87 -9.42
N SER A 91 -23.01 -5.07 -8.44
CA SER A 91 -23.60 -3.75 -8.19
C SER A 91 -22.66 -2.83 -7.43
N SER A 92 -22.88 -1.52 -7.58
CA SER A 92 -22.14 -0.48 -6.87
C SER A 92 -23.09 0.65 -6.46
N GLU A 93 -23.09 1.04 -5.20
CA GLU A 93 -24.06 2.00 -4.65
C GLU A 93 -23.37 3.00 -3.71
N LEU A 94 -23.65 4.29 -3.88
CA LEU A 94 -23.21 5.31 -2.91
C LEU A 94 -24.01 5.16 -1.61
N VAL A 95 -23.32 4.96 -0.49
CA VAL A 95 -23.94 4.88 0.84
C VAL A 95 -23.97 6.24 1.50
N SER A 96 -22.83 6.95 1.48
CA SER A 96 -22.68 8.27 2.09
C SER A 96 -21.57 9.03 1.41
N MET A 97 -21.69 10.36 1.43
CA MET A 97 -20.60 11.27 1.09
C MET A 97 -20.61 12.45 2.05
N GLU A 98 -19.48 12.71 2.70
CA GLU A 98 -19.33 13.74 3.72
C GLU A 98 -18.08 14.59 3.49
N ASP A 99 -18.13 15.84 3.94
CA ASP A 99 -16.97 16.73 3.89
C ASP A 99 -15.92 16.29 4.92
N TYR A 100 -14.69 16.05 4.45
CA TYR A 100 -13.54 15.79 5.32
C TYR A 100 -12.68 17.07 5.47
N SER A 101 -12.53 17.83 4.39
CA SER A 101 -11.92 19.15 4.36
C SER A 101 -12.45 19.95 3.15
N ASP A 102 -12.00 21.19 2.99
CA ASP A 102 -12.39 22.03 1.85
C ASP A 102 -12.03 21.45 0.48
N THR A 103 -11.09 20.49 0.43
CA THR A 103 -10.58 19.87 -0.80
C THR A 103 -10.77 18.35 -0.86
N ILE A 104 -11.34 17.74 0.17
CA ILE A 104 -11.50 16.28 0.25
C ILE A 104 -12.88 15.94 0.81
N LYS A 105 -13.59 15.06 0.12
CA LYS A 105 -14.78 14.37 0.65
C LYS A 105 -14.47 12.90 0.91
N LYS A 106 -15.10 12.34 1.95
CA LYS A 106 -15.12 10.89 2.20
C LYS A 106 -16.39 10.32 1.59
N ALA A 107 -16.25 9.40 0.64
CA ALA A 107 -17.36 8.66 0.06
C ALA A 107 -17.28 7.19 0.48
N THR A 108 -18.38 6.64 1.00
CA THR A 108 -18.51 5.22 1.26
C THR A 108 -19.34 4.60 0.16
N ILE A 109 -18.76 3.68 -0.60
CA ILE A 109 -19.41 2.99 -1.72
C ILE A 109 -19.56 1.51 -1.36
N LYS A 110 -20.78 1.02 -1.43
CA LYS A 110 -21.11 -0.40 -1.24
C LYS A 110 -20.94 -1.11 -2.58
N ILE A 111 -20.07 -2.11 -2.61
CA ILE A 111 -19.80 -2.90 -3.82
C ILE A 111 -20.16 -4.35 -3.53
N THR A 112 -20.99 -4.92 -4.40
CA THR A 112 -21.25 -6.36 -4.44
C THR A 112 -20.43 -6.97 -5.57
N SER A 113 -19.62 -7.95 -5.24
CA SER A 113 -18.78 -8.67 -6.18
C SER A 113 -19.04 -10.17 -6.12
N LYS A 114 -18.94 -10.84 -7.25
CA LYS A 114 -19.11 -12.29 -7.37
C LYS A 114 -17.79 -12.93 -7.79
N ALA A 115 -17.36 -13.95 -7.06
CA ALA A 115 -16.20 -14.78 -7.40
C ALA A 115 -16.56 -16.24 -7.13
N ASN A 116 -16.25 -17.15 -8.06
CA ASN A 116 -16.56 -18.59 -7.93
C ASN A 116 -18.02 -18.90 -7.55
N ASN A 117 -18.98 -18.14 -8.10
CA ASN A 117 -20.41 -18.19 -7.79
C ASN A 117 -20.82 -17.79 -6.36
N GLU A 118 -19.90 -17.25 -5.56
CA GLU A 118 -20.19 -16.66 -4.26
C GLU A 118 -20.21 -15.14 -4.37
N GLU A 119 -21.24 -14.52 -3.81
CA GLU A 119 -21.35 -13.05 -3.72
C GLU A 119 -20.84 -12.56 -2.37
N ALA A 120 -20.12 -11.45 -2.41
CA ALA A 120 -19.69 -10.71 -1.24
C ALA A 120 -20.04 -9.24 -1.42
N THR A 121 -20.65 -8.65 -0.40
CA THR A 121 -20.99 -7.24 -0.35
C THR A 121 -20.20 -6.58 0.77
N ASN A 122 -19.47 -5.53 0.44
CA ASN A 122 -18.67 -4.76 1.40
C ASN A 122 -18.82 -3.26 1.14
N ASN A 123 -18.64 -2.47 2.19
CA ASN A 123 -18.51 -1.02 2.10
C ASN A 123 -17.03 -0.66 2.00
N TYR A 124 -16.69 0.21 1.07
CA TYR A 124 -15.33 0.70 0.85
C TYR A 124 -15.32 2.21 0.94
N ASP A 125 -14.34 2.74 1.65
CA ASP A 125 -14.12 4.18 1.74
C ASP A 125 -13.22 4.64 0.59
N TYR A 126 -13.61 5.74 -0.03
CA TYR A 126 -12.91 6.43 -1.11
C TYR A 126 -12.74 7.89 -0.71
N ALA A 127 -11.58 8.46 -1.04
CA ALA A 127 -11.39 9.90 -0.95
C ALA A 127 -11.69 10.55 -2.30
N ILE A 128 -12.56 11.55 -2.32
CA ILE A 128 -12.82 12.37 -3.51
C ILE A 128 -12.04 13.66 -3.32
N ILE A 129 -11.04 13.88 -4.17
CA ILE A 129 -9.97 14.85 -3.94
C ILE A 129 -10.01 15.92 -5.03
N LYS A 130 -9.95 17.18 -4.62
CA LYS A 130 -9.83 18.32 -5.51
C LYS A 130 -8.37 18.49 -5.94
N GLU A 131 -8.12 18.36 -7.23
CA GLU A 131 -6.84 18.60 -7.89
C GLU A 131 -6.93 19.86 -8.78
N GLU A 132 -5.83 20.23 -9.45
CA GLU A 132 -5.74 21.50 -10.19
C GLU A 132 -6.83 21.66 -11.26
N GLU A 133 -7.15 20.57 -11.98
CA GLU A 133 -8.07 20.57 -13.13
C GLU A 133 -9.48 20.05 -12.81
N GLY A 134 -9.75 19.68 -11.55
CA GLY A 134 -11.06 19.16 -11.14
C GLY A 134 -10.96 18.14 -10.01
N TRP A 135 -11.99 17.32 -9.86
CA TRP A 135 -12.07 16.28 -8.83
C TRP A 135 -11.68 14.92 -9.38
N ALA A 136 -11.06 14.11 -8.52
CA ALA A 136 -10.64 12.73 -8.78
C ALA A 136 -11.02 11.82 -7.60
N ILE A 137 -10.93 10.50 -7.79
CA ILE A 137 -11.24 9.50 -6.76
C ILE A 137 -9.99 8.73 -6.36
N SER A 138 -9.79 8.54 -5.07
CA SER A 138 -8.67 7.80 -4.49
C SER A 138 -9.21 6.61 -3.69
N PRO A 139 -9.00 5.38 -4.17
CA PRO A 139 -9.37 4.16 -3.47
C PRO A 139 -8.76 4.03 -2.06
N ASP A 140 -9.40 3.18 -1.25
CA ASP A 140 -9.00 2.82 0.12
C ASP A 140 -8.93 3.99 1.11
N GLY A 141 -9.54 5.13 0.75
CA GLY A 141 -9.54 6.35 1.54
C GLY A 141 -8.15 7.00 1.65
N ILE A 142 -7.29 6.81 0.64
CA ILE A 142 -5.95 7.42 0.57
C ILE A 142 -6.10 8.91 0.28
N ILE A 143 -5.61 9.76 1.19
CA ILE A 143 -5.78 11.22 1.12
C ILE A 143 -4.48 11.99 0.86
N ALA A 144 -3.33 11.40 1.18
CA ALA A 144 -2.01 11.98 0.93
C ALA A 144 -0.96 10.88 0.79
N CYS A 145 0.12 11.17 0.06
CA CYS A 145 1.27 10.28 -0.06
C CYS A 145 2.55 11.12 0.03
N GLU A 146 3.33 10.89 1.08
CA GLU A 146 4.64 11.51 1.29
C GLU A 146 5.71 10.52 0.86
N ASN A 147 6.59 10.94 -0.04
CA ASN A 147 7.76 10.18 -0.44
C ASN A 147 8.97 10.66 0.37
N TYR A 148 9.79 9.72 0.85
CA TYR A 148 11.00 10.04 1.58
C TYR A 148 12.24 9.79 0.72
N ASP A 149 13.26 10.61 0.94
CA ASP A 149 14.58 10.37 0.38
C ASP A 149 15.17 9.10 0.98
N ILE A 150 15.45 8.13 0.12
CA ILE A 150 16.02 6.84 0.54
C ILE A 150 17.54 6.97 0.47
N PRO A 151 18.26 6.97 1.61
CA PRO A 151 19.71 6.98 1.59
C PRO A 151 20.25 5.72 0.90
N MET A 152 21.47 5.82 0.34
CA MET A 152 22.17 4.64 -0.17
C MET A 152 22.24 3.55 0.91
N TYR A 153 21.99 2.31 0.51
CA TYR A 153 22.11 1.16 1.41
C TYR A 153 23.58 0.91 1.75
N ASN A 154 23.84 0.46 2.96
CA ASN A 154 25.18 0.12 3.39
C ASN A 154 25.58 -1.23 2.79
N LYS A 155 26.78 -1.28 2.19
CA LYS A 155 27.33 -2.50 1.64
C LYS A 155 27.54 -3.53 2.76
N ASP A 156 27.21 -4.79 2.48
CA ASP A 156 27.39 -5.93 3.38
C ASP A 156 26.53 -5.89 4.68
N GLU A 157 25.49 -5.04 4.75
CA GLU A 157 24.61 -4.87 5.91
C GLU A 157 23.11 -5.09 5.60
N LEU A 158 22.31 -5.29 6.65
CA LEU A 158 20.85 -5.17 6.61
C LEU A 158 20.46 -3.72 6.92
N THR A 159 19.87 -3.03 5.95
CA THR A 159 19.42 -1.64 6.07
C THR A 159 17.91 -1.54 5.86
N LEU A 160 17.23 -0.75 6.69
CA LEU A 160 15.82 -0.39 6.52
C LEU A 160 15.70 1.11 6.29
N ASN A 161 14.93 1.48 5.26
CA ASN A 161 14.69 2.88 4.90
C ASN A 161 13.19 3.13 4.78
N LEU A 162 12.70 4.18 5.43
CA LEU A 162 11.35 4.67 5.19
C LEU A 162 11.29 5.21 3.76
N ALA A 163 10.32 4.74 2.97
CA ALA A 163 10.20 5.09 1.57
C ALA A 163 8.96 5.93 1.30
N LYS A 164 7.82 5.56 1.90
CA LYS A 164 6.57 6.30 1.77
C LYS A 164 5.75 6.28 3.05
N ASN A 165 5.01 7.37 3.27
CA ASN A 165 3.90 7.44 4.22
C ASN A 165 2.62 7.75 3.43
N ILE A 166 1.71 6.80 3.39
CA ILE A 166 0.42 6.92 2.72
C ILE A 166 -0.63 7.22 3.80
N LYS A 167 -1.19 8.42 3.80
CA LYS A 167 -2.19 8.85 4.79
C LYS A 167 -3.58 8.40 4.35
N LEU A 168 -4.34 7.87 5.30
CA LEU A 168 -5.73 7.47 5.15
C LEU A 168 -6.62 8.42 5.96
N PHE A 169 -7.94 8.34 5.79
CA PHE A 169 -8.87 9.01 6.72
C PHE A 169 -8.63 8.63 8.18
N GLU A 170 -8.32 7.35 8.42
CA GLU A 170 -8.05 6.79 9.75
C GLU A 170 -6.67 6.13 9.75
N GLY A 171 -5.64 6.92 10.03
CA GLY A 171 -4.26 6.48 10.17
C GLY A 171 -3.47 6.48 8.86
N GLY A 172 -2.64 5.45 8.66
CA GLY A 172 -1.76 5.42 7.50
C GLY A 172 -1.12 4.07 7.20
N ILE A 173 -0.43 4.02 6.06
CA ILE A 173 0.36 2.88 5.59
C ILE A 173 1.79 3.36 5.36
N LEU A 174 2.75 2.78 6.09
CA LEU A 174 4.17 3.01 5.84
C LEU A 174 4.73 1.98 4.89
N ARG A 175 5.42 2.44 3.86
CA ARG A 175 6.27 1.58 3.04
C ARG A 175 7.70 1.71 3.52
N VAL A 176 8.24 0.62 4.05
CA VAL A 176 9.63 0.53 4.49
C VAL A 176 10.37 -0.40 3.54
N LYS A 177 11.40 0.11 2.88
CA LYS A 177 12.29 -0.70 2.06
C LYS A 177 13.29 -1.43 2.95
N VAL A 178 13.52 -2.68 2.62
CA VAL A 178 14.42 -3.58 3.33
C VAL A 178 15.49 -4.04 2.36
N TYR A 179 16.74 -3.70 2.66
CA TYR A 179 17.91 -4.03 1.86
C TYR A 179 18.78 -4.99 2.67
N ASN A 180 18.84 -6.26 2.27
CA ASN A 180 19.81 -7.18 2.82
C ASN A 180 20.96 -7.33 1.83
N ASP A 181 21.99 -6.50 1.94
CA ASP A 181 23.23 -6.70 1.21
C ASP A 181 24.23 -7.55 2.02
N SER A 182 23.86 -8.13 3.15
CA SER A 182 24.77 -9.00 3.90
C SER A 182 24.90 -10.41 3.29
N LYS A 183 25.77 -11.23 3.87
CA LYS A 183 25.85 -12.67 3.58
C LYS A 183 24.89 -13.51 4.44
N ASN A 184 24.23 -12.89 5.43
CA ASN A 184 23.35 -13.54 6.38
C ASN A 184 21.91 -13.51 5.88
N GLN A 185 21.12 -14.49 6.31
CA GLN A 185 19.66 -14.44 6.24
C GLN A 185 19.14 -13.92 7.58
N PHE A 186 17.95 -13.33 7.58
CA PHE A 186 17.33 -12.79 8.78
C PHE A 186 15.91 -13.32 8.96
N MET A 187 15.45 -13.33 10.20
CA MET A 187 14.06 -13.55 10.56
C MET A 187 13.50 -12.32 11.26
N PHE A 188 12.35 -11.85 10.81
CA PHE A 188 11.58 -10.78 11.43
C PHE A 188 10.55 -11.42 12.35
N GLY A 189 10.80 -11.37 13.65
CA GLY A 189 10.00 -12.01 14.69
C GLY A 189 10.26 -13.51 14.84
N SER A 190 9.63 -14.12 15.85
CA SER A 190 9.61 -15.55 16.09
C SER A 190 8.24 -15.96 16.64
N GLU A 191 8.00 -17.26 16.86
CA GLU A 191 6.76 -17.73 17.48
C GLU A 191 6.54 -17.14 18.89
N SER A 192 7.64 -16.88 19.61
CA SER A 192 7.60 -16.34 20.98
C SER A 192 7.68 -14.81 21.03
N ASN A 193 8.31 -14.17 20.04
CA ASN A 193 8.53 -12.73 20.00
C ASN A 193 8.16 -12.16 18.63
N LYS A 194 6.93 -11.66 18.49
CA LYS A 194 6.48 -11.08 17.21
C LYS A 194 7.25 -9.80 16.89
N CYS A 195 7.56 -9.58 15.61
CA CYS A 195 8.13 -8.31 15.17
C CYS A 195 7.08 -7.20 15.29
N GLU A 196 7.45 -6.08 15.89
CA GLU A 196 6.64 -4.88 16.00
C GLU A 196 7.24 -3.76 15.16
N ILE A 197 6.37 -2.93 14.61
CA ILE A 197 6.72 -1.71 13.90
C ILE A 197 6.21 -0.56 14.75
N ILE A 198 7.16 0.13 15.37
CA ILE A 198 6.92 1.25 16.28
C ILE A 198 7.19 2.53 15.52
N VAL A 199 6.21 3.43 15.49
CA VAL A 199 6.27 4.71 14.78
C VAL A 199 6.12 5.82 15.80
N GLU A 200 7.17 6.61 15.95
CA GLU A 200 7.18 7.79 16.81
C GLU A 200 6.97 9.02 15.92
N THR A 201 5.92 9.78 16.22
CA THR A 201 5.54 10.99 15.49
C THR A 201 5.61 12.23 16.38
N SER A 202 5.30 13.40 15.83
CA SER A 202 5.14 14.63 16.61
C SER A 202 3.97 14.59 17.60
N THR A 203 3.00 13.69 17.42
CA THR A 203 1.78 13.62 18.24
C THR A 203 1.75 12.40 19.16
N GLY A 204 2.55 11.37 18.90
CA GLY A 204 2.56 10.19 19.77
C GLY A 204 3.41 9.03 19.27
N LYS A 205 3.17 7.86 19.87
CA LYS A 205 3.80 6.60 19.52
C LYS A 205 2.72 5.59 19.14
N TYR A 206 2.86 5.03 17.95
CA TYR A 206 1.94 4.07 17.36
C TYR A 206 2.65 2.74 17.13
N VAL A 207 1.94 1.64 17.29
CA VAL A 207 2.53 0.29 17.18
C VAL A 207 1.61 -0.58 16.35
N THR A 208 2.20 -1.30 15.40
CA THR A 208 1.55 -2.40 14.69
C THR A 208 2.43 -3.63 14.75
N THR A 209 1.85 -4.82 14.68
CA THR A 209 2.56 -6.09 14.87
C THR A 209 2.49 -6.92 13.60
N MET A 210 3.61 -7.55 13.25
CA MET A 210 3.64 -8.55 12.19
C MET A 210 2.83 -9.79 12.62
N ASP A 211 1.89 -10.21 11.77
CA ASP A 211 1.04 -11.36 12.08
C ASP A 211 1.86 -12.65 12.22
N GLU A 212 2.83 -12.84 11.33
CA GLU A 212 3.65 -14.05 11.20
C GLU A 212 5.14 -13.71 11.07
N PRO A 213 6.04 -14.54 11.64
CA PRO A 213 7.46 -14.42 11.41
C PRO A 213 7.79 -14.47 9.92
N THR A 214 8.68 -13.60 9.47
CA THR A 214 9.03 -13.51 8.04
C THR A 214 10.53 -13.65 7.84
N LYS A 215 10.92 -14.62 7.01
CA LYS A 215 12.31 -14.81 6.59
C LYS A 215 12.68 -13.82 5.49
N LEU A 216 13.88 -13.27 5.58
CA LEU A 216 14.51 -12.43 4.58
C LEU A 216 15.81 -13.08 4.09
N ASP A 217 15.89 -13.35 2.79
CA ASP A 217 17.07 -13.95 2.19
C ASP A 217 18.25 -12.99 2.08
N LYS A 218 19.46 -13.54 1.93
CA LYS A 218 20.68 -12.77 1.65
C LYS A 218 20.64 -12.12 0.27
N LYS A 219 21.30 -10.96 0.12
CA LYS A 219 21.43 -10.24 -1.17
C LYS A 219 20.09 -9.95 -1.85
N VAL A 220 19.09 -9.53 -1.06
CA VAL A 220 17.73 -9.23 -1.55
C VAL A 220 17.32 -7.79 -1.24
N ASN A 221 16.54 -7.21 -2.15
CA ASN A 221 15.88 -5.93 -1.98
C ASN A 221 14.37 -6.16 -1.91
N SER A 222 13.76 -5.84 -0.78
CA SER A 222 12.35 -6.07 -0.50
C SER A 222 11.73 -4.82 0.14
N TYR A 223 10.45 -4.89 0.50
CA TYR A 223 9.79 -3.90 1.31
C TYR A 223 8.66 -4.56 2.10
N PHE A 224 8.23 -3.91 3.18
CA PHE A 224 6.96 -4.23 3.81
C PHE A 224 6.06 -3.00 3.85
N LEU A 225 4.76 -3.28 3.95
CA LEU A 225 3.72 -2.27 4.15
C LEU A 225 3.18 -2.40 5.57
N ALA A 226 3.20 -1.29 6.30
CA ALA A 226 2.74 -1.23 7.68
C ALA A 226 1.50 -0.38 7.83
N ARG A 227 0.34 -1.03 7.93
CA ARG A 227 -0.90 -0.33 8.26
C ARG A 227 -0.95 -0.05 9.76
N ILE A 228 -1.14 1.21 10.10
CA ILE A 228 -1.17 1.71 11.47
C ILE A 228 -2.44 2.56 11.61
N THR A 229 -3.32 2.09 12.48
CA THR A 229 -4.58 2.78 12.81
C THR A 229 -4.28 4.04 13.62
N GLU A 230 -5.06 5.10 13.41
CA GLU A 230 -4.94 6.38 14.13
C GLU A 230 -3.58 7.10 14.02
N LEU A 231 -2.69 6.63 13.13
CA LEU A 231 -1.42 7.31 12.85
C LEU A 231 -1.66 8.78 12.50
N ASP A 232 -1.08 9.66 13.31
CA ASP A 232 -1.17 11.12 13.17
C ASP A 232 0.19 11.76 13.44
N GLY A 233 0.38 13.00 13.00
CA GLY A 233 1.62 13.76 13.17
C GLY A 233 2.72 13.43 12.15
N GLU A 234 3.79 14.21 12.22
CA GLU A 234 4.99 14.03 11.39
C GLU A 234 5.84 12.88 11.91
N ILE A 235 6.27 11.96 11.04
CA ILE A 235 6.99 10.75 11.44
C ILE A 235 8.46 11.05 11.71
N ASN A 236 8.87 10.98 12.97
CA ASN A 236 10.26 11.24 13.35
C ASN A 236 11.14 9.99 13.26
N LYS A 237 10.58 8.82 13.60
CA LYS A 237 11.35 7.58 13.76
C LYS A 237 10.48 6.35 13.58
N VAL A 238 11.00 5.36 12.87
CA VAL A 238 10.40 4.03 12.75
C VAL A 238 11.37 2.99 13.30
N THR A 239 10.94 2.17 14.25
CA THR A 239 11.72 1.06 14.80
C THR A 239 11.05 -0.26 14.44
N VAL A 240 11.83 -1.17 13.86
CA VAL A 240 11.41 -2.55 13.57
C VAL A 240 12.12 -3.47 14.56
N THR A 241 11.34 -4.17 15.37
CA THR A 241 11.85 -4.92 16.52
C THR A 241 12.05 -6.41 16.23
N ASN A 242 12.79 -7.09 17.11
CA ASN A 242 12.88 -8.55 17.14
C ASN A 242 13.36 -9.14 15.79
N ILE A 243 14.46 -8.61 15.26
CA ILE A 243 15.13 -9.14 14.07
C ILE A 243 16.26 -10.07 14.52
N TYR A 244 16.35 -11.24 13.90
CA TYR A 244 17.32 -12.28 14.24
C TYR A 244 18.14 -12.67 13.02
N ASP A 245 19.41 -12.99 13.24
CA ASP A 245 20.23 -13.69 12.26
C ASP A 245 19.84 -15.18 12.23
N LEU A 246 19.90 -15.79 11.04
CA LEU A 246 19.71 -17.23 10.86
C LEU A 246 21.06 -17.94 10.71
N ASP A 247 21.18 -19.13 11.30
CA ASP A 247 22.33 -20.00 11.08
C ASP A 247 22.30 -20.69 9.70
N LYS A 248 23.31 -21.51 9.41
CA LYS A 248 23.44 -22.24 8.13
C LYS A 248 22.32 -23.24 7.88
N ASP A 249 21.63 -23.67 8.93
CA ASP A 249 20.53 -24.64 8.93
C ASP A 249 19.17 -23.91 9.03
N GLU A 250 19.18 -22.58 8.84
CA GLU A 250 18.04 -21.66 8.86
C GLU A 250 17.33 -21.53 10.23
N ASN A 251 18.01 -21.87 11.33
CA ASN A 251 17.47 -21.68 12.67
C ASN A 251 17.77 -20.27 13.21
N ILE A 252 16.86 -19.74 14.03
CA ILE A 252 17.04 -18.47 14.74
C ILE A 252 18.21 -18.58 15.71
N ILE A 253 19.14 -17.63 15.63
CA ILE A 253 20.18 -17.42 16.65
C ILE A 253 19.61 -16.43 17.66
N GLU A 254 19.03 -16.91 18.77
CA GLU A 254 18.30 -16.06 19.74
C GLU A 254 19.14 -14.89 20.28
N ASP A 255 20.42 -15.11 20.55
CA ASP A 255 21.34 -14.07 21.07
C ASP A 255 21.67 -12.97 20.04
N SER A 256 21.28 -13.14 18.77
CA SER A 256 21.47 -12.12 17.71
C SER A 256 20.34 -11.09 17.64
N LYS A 257 19.32 -11.22 18.50
CA LYS A 257 18.17 -10.34 18.57
C LYS A 257 18.59 -8.86 18.54
N LYS A 258 18.06 -8.12 17.57
CA LYS A 258 18.29 -6.69 17.41
C LYS A 258 17.06 -5.97 16.87
N ASP A 259 17.04 -4.67 17.09
CA ASP A 259 16.08 -3.76 16.49
C ASP A 259 16.80 -2.89 15.45
N ILE A 260 16.10 -2.53 14.38
CA ILE A 260 16.62 -1.61 13.37
C ILE A 260 15.76 -0.36 13.33
N VAL A 261 16.41 0.79 13.34
CA VAL A 261 15.76 2.10 13.27
C VAL A 261 15.93 2.66 11.86
N ALA A 262 14.81 3.00 11.22
CA ALA A 262 14.76 3.82 10.03
C ALA A 262 14.42 5.26 10.44
N TYR A 263 15.34 6.19 10.18
CA TYR A 263 15.13 7.61 10.43
C TYR A 263 14.56 8.28 9.18
N GLN A 264 13.72 9.30 9.39
CA GLN A 264 13.59 10.37 8.41
C GLN A 264 14.90 11.17 8.45
N LYS A 265 15.59 11.30 7.30
CA LYS A 265 16.66 12.29 7.14
C LYS A 265 16.06 13.61 6.68
#